data_AF-J9H408-F1
#
_entry.id   AF-J9H408-F1
#
_cell.length_a   1.000
_cell.length_b   1.000
_cell.length_c   1.000
_cell.angle_alpha   90.00
_cell.angle_beta   90.00
_cell.angle_gamma   90.00
#
_symmetry.space_group_name_H-M   'P 1'
#
loop_
_entity.id
_entity.type
_entity.pdbx_description
1 polymer ?
#
loop_
_entity_poly.entity_id
_entity_poly.type
_entity_poly.pdbx_seq_one_letter_code
_entity_poly.pdbx_strand_id
1 'polypeptide(L)' 'SVVTPGSDRLGYMPGVGSLVIKLLAEEGTERILGVQAVGASVDKRIDTMVAAISMCATLDDLSNFDI' A
#
# COMPACT_ATOMS: atom_id res chain seq x y z
N SER A 1 6.36 10.75 -4.49
CA SER A 1 5.86 9.35 -4.61
C SER A 1 6.99 8.40 -4.24
N VAL A 2 6.66 7.24 -3.68
CA VAL A 2 7.64 6.24 -3.22
C VAL A 2 7.31 4.89 -3.82
N VAL A 3 8.33 4.12 -4.20
CA VAL A 3 8.20 2.74 -4.68
C VAL A 3 8.90 1.82 -3.69
N THR A 4 8.18 0.83 -3.20
CA THR A 4 8.68 -0.12 -2.21
C THR A 4 8.49 -1.55 -2.72
N PRO A 5 9.58 -2.31 -2.93
CA PRO A 5 9.49 -3.75 -3.18
C PRO A 5 9.25 -4.49 -1.86
N GLY A 6 8.62 -5.66 -1.95
CA GLY A 6 8.36 -6.51 -0.81
C GLY A 6 7.91 -7.91 -1.21
N SER A 7 7.44 -8.66 -0.22
CA SER A 7 6.87 -9.99 -0.39
C SER A 7 5.48 -10.03 0.22
N ASP A 8 4.59 -10.82 -0.36
CA ASP A 8 3.20 -10.92 0.10
C ASP A 8 3.06 -11.63 1.46
N ARG A 9 4.08 -12.42 1.84
CA ARG A 9 4.25 -13.16 3.09
C ARG A 9 5.73 -13.26 3.46
N LEU A 10 6.04 -13.87 4.60
CA LEU A 10 7.42 -14.05 5.06
C LEU A 10 8.24 -14.85 4.05
N GLY A 11 9.47 -14.41 3.78
CA GLY A 11 10.31 -14.91 2.68
C GLY A 11 10.65 -16.40 2.71
N TYR A 12 10.55 -17.05 3.88
CA TYR A 12 10.80 -18.48 4.04
C TYR A 12 9.54 -19.34 3.84
N MET A 13 8.36 -18.75 3.69
CA MET A 13 7.11 -19.50 3.54
C MET A 13 6.97 -20.04 2.11
N PRO A 14 6.47 -21.28 1.95
CA PRO A 14 6.16 -21.84 0.64
C PRO A 14 5.23 -20.93 -0.18
N GLY A 15 5.56 -20.77 -1.46
CA GLY A 15 4.79 -20.00 -2.42
C GLY A 15 4.85 -18.48 -2.24
N VAL A 16 5.82 -17.95 -1.48
CA VAL A 16 6.01 -16.49 -1.36
C VAL A 16 6.08 -15.83 -2.73
N GLY A 17 5.33 -14.74 -2.88
CA GLY A 17 5.28 -13.97 -4.10
C GLY A 17 5.89 -12.58 -3.91
N SER A 18 6.57 -12.10 -4.94
CA SER A 18 7.06 -10.72 -4.97
C SER A 18 5.91 -9.74 -5.17
N LEU A 19 6.01 -8.58 -4.53
CA LEU A 19 5.07 -7.48 -4.64
C LEU A 19 5.85 -6.18 -4.75
N VAL A 20 5.40 -5.25 -5.59
CA VAL A 20 5.90 -3.88 -5.63
C VAL A 20 4.72 -2.94 -5.49
N ILE A 21 4.84 -1.98 -4.58
CA ILE A 21 3.83 -0.95 -4.34
C ILE A 21 4.45 0.41 -4.65
N LYS A 22 3.69 1.27 -5.34
CA LYS A 22 3.99 2.69 -5.52
C LYS A 22 2.88 3.53 -4.91
N LEU A 23 3.24 4.40 -3.98
CA LEU A 23 2.32 5.30 -3.29
C LEU A 23 2.51 6.74 -3.79
N LEU A 24 1.39 7.42 -4.03
CA LEU A 24 1.33 8.83 -4.36
C LEU A 24 0.60 9.57 -3.23
N ALA A 25 1.23 10.61 -2.72
CA ALA A 25 0.67 11.50 -1.70
C ALA A 25 0.87 12.96 -2.14
N GLU A 26 -0.02 13.82 -1.67
CA GLU A 26 0.02 15.26 -1.87
C GLU A 26 1.12 15.89 -1.02
N GLU A 27 1.84 16.85 -1.60
CA GLU A 27 2.87 17.60 -0.89
C GLU A 27 2.21 18.59 0.10
N GLY A 28 2.75 18.67 1.31
CA GLY A 28 2.27 19.56 2.37
C GLY A 28 1.16 18.97 3.25
N THR A 29 0.13 18.35 2.66
CA THR A 29 -0.96 17.70 3.43
C THR A 29 -0.71 16.22 3.69
N GLU A 30 0.18 15.60 2.92
CA GLU A 30 0.44 14.15 2.94
C GLU A 30 -0.80 13.29 2.69
N ARG A 31 -1.86 13.87 2.11
CA ARG A 31 -3.06 13.13 1.75
C ARG A 31 -2.76 12.11 0.67
N ILE A 32 -3.28 10.89 0.82
CA ILE A 32 -3.08 9.82 -0.17
C ILE A 32 -3.88 10.16 -1.43
N LEU A 33 -3.18 10.19 -2.56
CA LEU A 33 -3.75 10.49 -3.87
C LEU A 33 -3.99 9.23 -4.71
N GLY A 34 -3.20 8.18 -4.48
CA GLY A 34 -3.33 6.95 -5.24
C GLY A 34 -2.27 5.91 -4.90
N VAL A 35 -2.54 4.69 -5.32
CA VAL A 35 -1.64 3.54 -5.19
C VAL A 35 -1.57 2.77 -6.49
N GLN A 36 -0.41 2.19 -6.77
CA GLN A 36 -0.23 1.17 -7.80
C GLN A 36 0.43 -0.04 -7.14
N ALA A 37 -0.06 -1.24 -7.40
CA ALA A 37 0.51 -2.46 -6.86
C ALA A 37 0.61 -3.51 -7.98
N VAL A 38 1.76 -4.18 -8.06
CA VAL A 38 2.03 -5.25 -9.06
C VAL A 38 2.68 -6.43 -8.35
N GLY A 39 2.17 -7.63 -8.59
CA GLY A 39 2.72 -8.86 -8.03
C GLY A 39 1.68 -9.72 -7.32
N ALA A 40 2.12 -10.49 -6.33
CA ALA A 40 1.27 -11.42 -5.61
C ALA A 40 0.37 -10.74 -4.57
N SER A 41 -0.87 -11.24 -4.45
CA SER A 41 -1.86 -10.82 -3.45
C SER A 41 -2.04 -9.29 -3.35
N VAL A 42 -2.10 -8.63 -4.50
CA VAL A 42 -2.32 -7.17 -4.61
C VAL A 42 -3.73 -6.76 -4.24
N ASP A 43 -4.71 -7.64 -4.44
CA ASP A 43 -6.14 -7.46 -4.21
C ASP A 43 -6.42 -6.85 -2.84
N LYS A 44 -5.92 -7.49 -1.78
CA LYS A 44 -6.11 -7.02 -0.39
C LYS A 44 -5.50 -5.64 -0.13
N ARG A 45 -4.37 -5.32 -0.77
CA ARG A 45 -3.70 -4.03 -0.58
C ARG A 45 -4.47 -2.93 -1.28
N ILE A 46 -5.03 -3.22 -2.46
CA ILE A 46 -5.87 -2.25 -3.18
C ILE A 46 -7.14 -1.95 -2.39
N ASP A 47 -7.82 -2.95 -1.83
CA ASP A 47 -9.06 -2.74 -1.06
C ASP A 47 -8.85 -1.78 0.12
N THR A 48 -7.82 -2.02 0.94
CA THR A 48 -7.48 -1.13 2.07
C THR A 48 -7.12 0.28 1.61
N MET A 49 -6.35 0.40 0.52
CA MET A 49 -5.95 1.71 -0.01
C MET A 49 -7.13 2.48 -0.61
N VAL A 50 -8.11 1.80 -1.23
CA VAL A 50 -9.36 2.42 -1.70
C VAL A 50 -10.14 3.00 -0.52
N ALA A 51 -10.23 2.27 0.60
CA ALA A 51 -10.85 2.78 1.82
C ALA A 51 -10.12 4.02 2.35
N ALA A 52 -8.78 3.97 2.47
CA ALA A 52 -7.96 5.10 2.91
C ALA A 52 -8.15 6.36 2.04
N ILE A 53 -8.12 6.20 0.71
CA ILE A 53 -8.33 7.30 -0.25
C ILE A 53 -9.73 7.87 -0.13
N SER A 54 -10.76 7.02 0.01
CA SER A 54 -12.15 7.44 0.14
C SER A 54 -12.41 8.27 1.40
N MET A 55 -11.64 8.02 2.46
CA MET A 55 -11.68 8.78 3.71
C MET A 55 -10.78 10.02 3.72
N CYS A 56 -10.12 10.34 2.59
CA CYS A 56 -9.11 11.41 2.52
C CYS A 56 -7.97 11.25 3.55
N ALA A 57 -7.59 10.01 3.87
CA ALA A 57 -6.56 9.72 4.86
C ALA A 57 -5.18 10.26 4.44
N THR A 58 -4.38 10.61 5.44
CA THR A 58 -2.97 11.02 5.29
C THR A 58 -2.02 9.83 5.39
N LEU A 59 -0.72 10.04 5.12
CA LEU A 59 0.32 9.03 5.33
C LEU A 59 0.45 8.60 6.80
N ASP A 60 0.24 9.51 7.74
CA ASP A 60 0.27 9.21 9.17
C ASP A 60 -0.92 8.33 9.58
N ASP A 61 -2.13 8.66 9.11
CA ASP A 61 -3.31 7.83 9.34
C ASP A 61 -3.09 6.40 8.83
N LEU A 62 -2.59 6.25 7.60
CA LEU A 62 -2.36 4.94 6.98
C LEU A 62 -1.33 4.11 7.76
N SER A 63 -0.32 4.75 8.35
CA SER A 63 0.69 4.07 9.18
C SER A 63 0.11 3.53 10.49
N ASN A 64 -1.05 4.04 10.91
CA ASN A 64 -1.79 3.64 12.10
C ASN A 64 -2.99 2.73 11.81
N PHE A 65 -3.24 2.36 10.55
CA PHE A 65 -4.30 1.40 10.21
C PHE A 65 -3.91 0.00 10.69
N ASP A 66 -4.89 -0.70 11.27
CA ASP A 66 -4.74 -2.11 11.62
C ASP A 66 -5.02 -2.97 10.37
N ILE A 67 -4.00 -3.70 9.90
CA ILE A 67 -4.00 -4.40 8.59
C ILE A 67 -3.37 -5.80 8.65
#